data_AF-A0A914CRG4-F1
#
_entry.id   AF-A0A914CRG4-F1
#
_cell.length_a   1.000
_cell.length_b   1.000
_cell.length_c   1.000
_cell.angle_alpha   90.00
_cell.angle_beta   90.00
_cell.angle_gamma   90.00
#
_symmetry.space_group_name_H-M   'P 1'
#
loop_
_entity.id
_entity.type
_entity.pdbx_description
1 polymer ?
#
loop_
_entity_poly.entity_id
_entity_poly.type
_entity_poly.pdbx_seq_one_letter_code
_entity_poly.pdbx_strand_id
1 'polypeptide(L)'
;MNIVGLSEAIVSILEDYNYKLIDGDIHDIRIYSLVICLILQSIIFIGTKFETRTQIVLMITIVISLISHFVGTFLPNDYQRERGVVGYSPDVLWHNLWPDFRRDESFITVFGIYFPAMTGIMGGANMSGDLKTPSKSIPKGTLPAILITTLTYAMTMIITSATT
;
A
#
# COMPACT_ATOMS: atom_id res chain seq x y z
N MET A 1 0.25 -11.86 4.93
CA MET A 1 -0.44 -10.56 4.74
C MET A 1 -0.19 -10.02 3.32
N ASN A 2 1.03 -9.62 2.96
CA ASN A 2 1.32 -8.99 1.66
C ASN A 2 0.90 -9.81 0.43
N ILE A 3 1.14 -11.13 0.42
CA ILE A 3 0.73 -12.02 -0.69
C ILE A 3 -0.78 -12.11 -0.81
N VAL A 4 -1.49 -12.15 0.32
CA VAL A 4 -2.96 -12.21 0.34
C VAL A 4 -3.54 -10.90 -0.19
N GLY A 5 -3.03 -9.75 0.25
CA GLY A 5 -3.46 -8.45 -0.26
C GLY A 5 -3.18 -8.25 -1.75
N LEU A 6 -2.05 -8.74 -2.26
CA LEU A 6 -1.78 -8.77 -3.71
C LEU A 6 -2.77 -9.66 -4.46
N SER A 7 -3.10 -10.83 -3.90
CA SER A 7 -4.06 -11.76 -4.51
C SER A 7 -5.47 -11.19 -4.54
N GLU A 8 -5.89 -10.52 -3.46
CA GLU A 8 -7.17 -9.80 -3.40
C GLU A 8 -7.26 -8.70 -4.46
N ALA A 9 -6.19 -7.91 -4.64
CA ALA A 9 -6.13 -6.90 -5.69
C ALA A 9 -6.21 -7.52 -7.10
N ILE A 10 -5.53 -8.65 -7.34
CA ILE A 10 -5.61 -9.36 -8.63
C ILE A 10 -7.02 -9.87 -8.89
N VAL A 11 -7.66 -10.51 -7.91
CA VAL A 11 -9.03 -11.01 -8.05
C VAL A 11 -10.00 -9.87 -8.32
N SER A 12 -9.91 -8.76 -7.57
CA SER A 12 -10.75 -7.58 -7.80
C SER A 12 -10.60 -7.01 -9.21
N ILE A 13 -9.37 -6.94 -9.75
CA ILE A 13 -9.15 -6.47 -11.12
C ILE A 13 -9.72 -7.46 -12.14
N LEU A 14 -9.55 -8.77 -11.94
CA LEU A 14 -10.07 -9.79 -12.85
C LEU A 14 -11.60 -9.81 -12.88
N GLU A 15 -12.25 -9.58 -11.74
CA GLU A 15 -13.70 -9.45 -11.66
C GLU A 15 -14.23 -8.26 -12.47
N ASP A 16 -13.53 -7.12 -12.47
CA ASP A 16 -13.88 -5.96 -13.32
C ASP A 16 -13.82 -6.30 -14.83
N TYR A 17 -12.98 -7.26 -15.23
CA TYR A 17 -12.90 -7.79 -16.61
C TYR A 17 -13.79 -9.02 -16.84
N ASN A 18 -14.65 -9.38 -15.89
CA ASN A 18 -15.57 -10.52 -15.95
C ASN A 18 -14.85 -11.88 -16.06
N TYR A 19 -13.61 -11.97 -15.59
CA TYR A 19 -12.84 -13.21 -15.49
C TYR A 19 -12.91 -13.76 -14.07
N LYS A 20 -13.32 -15.03 -13.94
CA LYS A 20 -13.35 -15.78 -12.68
C LYS A 20 -12.66 -17.10 -12.89
N LEU A 21 -11.84 -17.54 -11.93
CA LEU A 21 -11.14 -18.82 -12.04
C LEU A 21 -12.09 -19.95 -11.62
N ILE A 22 -12.70 -19.81 -10.43
CA ILE A 22 -13.70 -20.75 -9.91
C ILE A 22 -14.98 -20.00 -9.55
N ASP A 23 -14.92 -19.10 -8.56
CA ASP A 23 -16.06 -18.39 -8.00
C ASP A 23 -15.88 -16.86 -7.96
N GLY A 24 -14.65 -16.36 -8.13
CA GLY A 24 -14.30 -14.95 -7.98
C GLY A 24 -14.17 -14.48 -6.53
N ASP A 25 -14.14 -15.39 -5.55
CA ASP A 25 -14.19 -15.05 -4.13
C ASP A 25 -12.98 -15.64 -3.37
N ILE A 26 -13.17 -16.03 -2.10
CA ILE A 26 -12.13 -16.55 -1.20
C ILE A 26 -11.30 -17.69 -1.81
N HIS A 27 -11.91 -18.57 -2.61
CA HIS A 27 -11.19 -19.70 -3.21
C HIS A 27 -10.17 -19.24 -4.24
N ASP A 28 -10.52 -18.28 -5.08
CA ASP A 28 -9.61 -17.68 -6.06
C ASP A 28 -8.45 -16.97 -5.35
N ILE A 29 -8.72 -16.20 -4.28
CA ILE A 29 -7.68 -15.52 -3.48
C ILE A 29 -6.67 -16.53 -2.93
N ARG A 30 -7.14 -17.68 -2.42
CA ARG A 30 -6.27 -18.73 -1.87
C ARG A 30 -5.38 -19.35 -2.94
N ILE A 31 -5.92 -19.63 -4.13
CA ILE A 31 -5.16 -20.21 -5.23
C ILE A 31 -4.09 -19.24 -5.72
N TYR A 32 -4.44 -17.99 -5.99
CA TYR A 32 -3.46 -16.96 -6.37
C TYR A 32 -2.39 -16.78 -5.30
N SER A 33 -2.79 -16.74 -4.02
CA SER A 33 -1.84 -16.60 -2.90
C SER A 33 -0.83 -17.75 -2.86
N LEU A 34 -1.30 -18.99 -3.07
CA LEU A 34 -0.43 -20.17 -3.09
C LEU A 34 0.54 -20.14 -4.27
N VAL A 35 0.05 -19.81 -5.47
CA VAL A 35 0.89 -19.71 -6.67
C VAL A 35 1.96 -18.62 -6.52
N ILE A 36 1.58 -17.42 -6.07
CA ILE A 36 2.51 -16.31 -5.84
C ILE A 36 3.54 -16.68 -4.77
N CYS A 37 3.11 -17.35 -3.70
CA CYS A 37 4.03 -17.81 -2.65
C CYS A 37 5.08 -18.78 -3.18
N LEU A 38 4.68 -19.77 -4.00
CA LEU A 38 5.62 -20.71 -4.61
C LEU A 38 6.60 -20.01 -5.58
N ILE A 39 6.14 -19.02 -6.33
CA ILE A 39 6.99 -18.22 -7.23
C ILE A 39 8.01 -17.42 -6.41
N LEU A 40 7.57 -16.69 -5.38
CA LEU A 40 8.47 -15.92 -4.52
C LEU A 40 9.49 -16.81 -3.81
N GLN A 41 9.05 -17.98 -3.33
CA GLN A 41 9.94 -18.96 -2.72
C GLN A 41 11.02 -19.44 -3.71
N SER A 42 10.63 -19.69 -4.96
CA SER A 42 11.57 -20.09 -6.02
C SER A 42 12.59 -19.00 -6.32
N ILE A 43 12.17 -17.72 -6.35
CA ILE A 43 13.07 -16.57 -6.56
C ILE A 43 14.10 -16.47 -5.43
N ILE A 44 13.68 -16.65 -4.18
CA ILE A 44 14.58 -16.59 -3.02
C ILE A 44 15.67 -17.66 -3.10
N PHE A 45 15.34 -18.86 -3.58
CA PHE A 45 16.33 -19.94 -3.77
C PHE A 45 17.36 -19.65 -4.87
N ILE A 46 17.02 -18.85 -5.89
CA ILE A 46 17.92 -18.54 -7.01
C ILE A 46 19.02 -17.55 -6.59
N GLY A 47 18.73 -16.60 -5.70
CA GLY A 47 19.77 -15.79 -5.07
C GLY A 47 19.33 -14.42 -4.57
N THR A 48 19.81 -14.07 -3.38
CA THR A 48 19.52 -12.82 -2.66
C THR A 48 20.08 -11.56 -3.34
N LYS A 49 21.07 -11.69 -4.22
CA LYS A 49 21.63 -10.54 -4.96
C LYS A 49 20.63 -9.90 -5.93
N PHE A 50 19.68 -10.67 -6.44
CA PHE A 50 18.62 -10.15 -7.30
C PHE A 50 17.64 -9.27 -6.52
N GLU A 51 17.33 -9.66 -5.28
CA GLU A 51 16.42 -8.96 -4.38
C GLU A 51 16.89 -7.52 -4.11
N THR A 52 18.16 -7.36 -3.72
CA THR A 52 18.72 -6.02 -3.39
C THR A 52 18.68 -5.07 -4.59
N ARG A 53 18.86 -5.56 -5.82
CA ARG A 53 18.74 -4.72 -7.02
C ARG A 53 17.29 -4.38 -7.35
N THR A 54 16.39 -5.33 -7.15
CA THR A 54 14.95 -5.17 -7.42
C THR A 54 14.30 -4.18 -6.46
N GLN A 55 14.79 -4.07 -5.22
CA GLN A 55 14.28 -3.12 -4.23
C GLN A 55 14.26 -1.66 -4.76
N ILE A 56 15.29 -1.24 -5.50
CA ILE A 56 15.35 0.11 -6.07
C ILE A 56 14.26 0.30 -7.14
N VAL A 57 14.02 -0.73 -7.96
CA VAL A 57 12.96 -0.71 -8.98
C VAL A 57 11.59 -0.59 -8.32
N LEU A 58 11.32 -1.41 -7.29
CA LEU A 58 10.07 -1.38 -6.54
C LEU A 58 9.85 -0.01 -5.87
N MET A 59 10.89 0.57 -5.30
CA MET A 59 10.83 1.91 -4.71
C MET A 59 10.41 2.97 -5.75
N ILE A 60 11.00 2.94 -6.95
CA ILE A 60 10.63 3.87 -8.03
C ILE A 60 9.16 3.67 -8.43
N THR A 61 8.70 2.43 -8.55
CA THR A 61 7.29 2.13 -8.88
C THR A 61 6.32 2.67 -7.83
N ILE A 62 6.65 2.54 -6.53
CA ILE A 62 5.83 3.10 -5.45
C ILE A 62 5.78 4.63 -5.54
N VAL A 63 6.93 5.29 -5.79
CA VAL A 63 6.97 6.75 -5.94
C VAL A 63 6.14 7.20 -7.14
N ILE A 64 6.21 6.50 -8.27
CA ILE A 64 5.36 6.77 -9.45
C ILE A 64 3.88 6.58 -9.12
N SER A 65 3.52 5.52 -8.39
CA SER A 65 2.14 5.28 -7.96
C SER A 65 1.62 6.40 -7.05
N LEU A 66 2.46 6.91 -6.13
CA LEU A 66 2.11 8.04 -5.29
C LEU A 66 1.89 9.29 -6.15
N ILE A 67 2.83 9.64 -7.03
CA ILE A 67 2.67 10.79 -7.93
C ILE A 67 1.40 10.65 -8.79
N SER A 68 1.13 9.46 -9.32
CA SER A 68 -0.09 9.18 -10.09
C SER A 68 -1.36 9.39 -9.28
N HIS A 69 -1.37 9.00 -8.00
CA HIS A 69 -2.50 9.27 -7.10
C HIS A 69 -2.70 10.78 -6.89
N PHE A 70 -1.61 11.51 -6.62
CA PHE A 70 -1.66 12.97 -6.46
C PHE A 70 -2.10 13.73 -7.71
N VAL A 71 -1.69 13.28 -8.90
CA VAL A 71 -2.11 13.93 -10.15
C VAL A 71 -3.56 13.55 -10.48
N GLY A 72 -3.96 12.31 -10.19
CA GLY A 72 -5.30 11.81 -10.45
C GLY A 72 -6.40 12.55 -9.69
N THR A 73 -6.10 13.08 -8.50
CA THR A 73 -7.07 13.83 -7.68
C THR A 73 -7.44 15.20 -8.28
N PHE A 74 -6.58 15.78 -9.12
CA PHE A 74 -6.87 17.05 -9.81
C PHE A 74 -7.73 16.89 -11.06
N LEU A 75 -7.81 15.68 -11.62
CA LEU A 75 -8.47 15.41 -12.90
C LEU A 75 -9.49 14.26 -12.77
N PRO A 76 -10.59 14.43 -12.00
CA PRO A 76 -11.60 13.40 -11.85
C PRO A 76 -12.35 13.19 -13.17
N ASN A 77 -12.38 11.94 -13.65
CA ASN A 77 -13.11 11.52 -14.84
C ASN A 77 -14.60 11.29 -14.53
N ASP A 78 -15.48 11.30 -15.53
CA ASP A 78 -16.93 11.14 -15.34
C ASP A 78 -17.28 9.80 -14.66
N TYR A 79 -16.58 8.73 -15.05
CA TYR A 79 -16.67 7.42 -14.38
C TYR A 79 -16.31 7.46 -12.88
N GLN A 80 -15.37 8.32 -12.49
CA GLN A 80 -14.95 8.44 -11.08
C GLN A 80 -15.97 9.25 -10.27
N ARG A 81 -16.64 10.23 -10.90
CA ARG A 81 -17.71 11.00 -10.27
C ARG A 81 -18.90 10.13 -9.90
N GLU A 82 -19.26 9.17 -10.75
CA GLU A 82 -20.31 8.19 -10.46
C GLU A 82 -19.98 7.28 -9.26
N ARG A 83 -18.68 7.06 -8.99
CA ARG A 83 -18.18 6.29 -7.84
C ARG A 83 -17.92 7.15 -6.59
N GLY A 84 -18.33 8.42 -6.60
CA GLY A 84 -18.23 9.31 -5.43
C GLY A 84 -17.00 10.21 -5.40
N VAL A 85 -16.17 10.25 -6.45
CA VAL A 85 -15.04 11.19 -6.54
C VAL A 85 -15.53 12.53 -7.10
N VAL A 86 -15.86 13.47 -6.23
CA VAL A 86 -16.38 14.80 -6.62
C VAL A 86 -15.26 15.82 -6.92
N GLY A 87 -14.02 15.51 -6.54
CA GLY A 87 -12.88 16.42 -6.63
C GLY A 87 -12.72 17.28 -5.38
N TYR A 88 -11.74 18.19 -5.37
CA TYR A 88 -11.43 18.99 -4.18
C TYR A 88 -12.60 19.90 -3.77
N SER A 89 -13.30 19.53 -2.70
CA SER A 89 -14.43 20.29 -2.16
C SER A 89 -14.28 20.50 -0.64
N PRO A 90 -14.33 21.75 -0.16
CA PRO A 90 -14.30 22.04 1.28
C PRO A 90 -15.46 21.41 2.06
N ASP A 91 -16.64 21.29 1.44
CA ASP A 91 -17.83 20.72 2.08
C ASP A 91 -17.65 19.23 2.39
N VAL A 92 -17.03 18.49 1.47
CA VAL A 92 -16.72 17.05 1.61
C VAL A 92 -15.70 16.83 2.71
N LEU A 93 -14.65 17.66 2.75
CA LEU A 93 -13.64 17.61 3.81
C LEU A 93 -14.28 17.78 5.19
N TRP A 94 -15.20 18.73 5.34
CA TRP A 94 -15.89 18.99 6.61
C TRP A 94 -16.81 17.85 7.03
N HIS A 95 -17.47 17.21 6.07
CA HIS A 95 -18.32 16.06 6.34
C HIS A 95 -17.50 14.84 6.79
N ASN A 96 -16.30 14.66 6.23
CA ASN A 96 -15.43 13.51 6.49
C ASN A 96 -14.51 13.65 7.73
N LEU A 97 -14.54 14.79 8.43
CA LEU A 97 -13.71 15.02 9.61
C LEU A 97 -14.09 14.14 10.81
N TRP A 98 -15.36 13.77 10.93
CA TRP A 98 -15.86 13.02 12.08
C TRP A 98 -15.87 11.52 11.78
N PRO A 99 -15.51 10.68 12.78
CA PRO A 99 -15.50 9.24 12.59
C PRO A 99 -16.92 8.69 12.43
N ASP A 100 -17.13 7.91 11.38
CA ASP A 100 -18.35 7.13 11.12
C ASP A 100 -17.98 5.63 11.11
N PHE A 101 -18.01 5.00 12.29
CA PHE A 101 -17.70 3.57 12.40
C PHE A 101 -18.87 2.72 11.89
N ARG A 102 -18.60 1.82 10.94
CA ARG A 102 -19.61 0.96 10.30
C ARG A 102 -19.37 -0.50 10.66
N ARG A 103 -20.42 -1.33 10.60
CA ARG A 103 -20.35 -2.80 10.75
C ARG A 103 -19.67 -3.26 12.05
N ASP A 104 -20.02 -2.62 13.16
CA ASP A 104 -19.47 -2.91 14.51
C ASP A 104 -17.96 -2.71 14.64
N GLU A 105 -17.34 -1.98 13.71
CA GLU A 105 -15.96 -1.58 13.84
C GLU A 105 -15.79 -0.52 14.94
N SER A 106 -14.61 -0.48 15.54
CA SER A 106 -14.23 0.49 16.57
C SER A 106 -12.89 1.11 16.24
N PHE A 107 -12.51 2.16 16.97
CA PHE A 107 -11.19 2.76 16.83
C PHE A 107 -10.05 1.72 16.93
N ILE A 108 -10.18 0.76 17.86
CA ILE A 108 -9.14 -0.25 18.11
C ILE A 108 -9.05 -1.24 16.94
N THR A 109 -10.17 -1.64 16.34
CA THR A 109 -10.15 -2.58 15.21
C THR A 109 -9.57 -1.92 13.96
N VAL A 110 -9.97 -0.69 13.64
CA VAL A 110 -9.41 0.09 12.53
C VAL A 110 -7.92 0.36 12.75
N PHE A 111 -7.51 0.70 13.97
CA PHE A 111 -6.09 0.84 14.32
C PHE A 111 -5.32 -0.47 14.11
N GLY A 112 -5.89 -1.62 14.48
CA GLY A 112 -5.28 -2.94 14.28
C GLY A 112 -5.03 -3.27 12.81
N ILE A 113 -5.91 -2.84 11.90
CA ILE A 113 -5.75 -2.99 10.45
C ILE A 113 -4.66 -2.05 9.91
N TYR A 114 -4.59 -0.83 10.42
CA TYR A 114 -3.62 0.19 9.98
C TYR A 114 -2.21 -0.01 10.56
N PHE A 115 -2.09 -0.55 11.78
CA PHE A 115 -0.83 -0.67 12.50
C PHE A 115 0.29 -1.40 11.72
N PRO A 116 0.03 -2.53 11.03
CA PRO A 116 1.03 -3.17 10.18
C PRO A 116 1.67 -2.26 9.14
N ALA A 117 0.96 -1.25 8.63
CA ALA A 117 1.49 -0.28 7.66
C ALA A 117 2.58 0.62 8.25
N MET A 118 2.59 0.83 9.58
CA MET A 118 3.62 1.61 10.26
C MET A 118 4.82 0.76 10.74
N THR A 119 4.78 -0.56 10.53
CA THR A 119 5.89 -1.45 10.87
C THR A 119 6.98 -1.45 9.79
N GLY A 120 8.09 -2.17 10.01
CA GLY A 120 9.16 -2.31 9.01
C GLY A 120 10.41 -1.45 9.21
N ILE A 121 10.48 -0.70 10.31
CA ILE A 121 11.64 0.12 10.70
C ILE A 121 12.95 -0.70 10.75
N MET A 122 12.86 -1.98 11.12
CA MET A 122 14.03 -2.87 11.21
C MET A 122 14.60 -3.30 9.85
N GLY A 123 13.92 -3.06 8.73
CA GLY A 123 14.41 -3.45 7.40
C GLY A 123 15.79 -2.84 7.07
N GLY A 124 16.03 -1.58 7.46
CA GLY A 124 17.32 -0.92 7.27
C GLY A 124 18.42 -1.43 8.21
N ALA A 125 18.06 -1.91 9.41
CA ALA A 125 19.01 -2.49 10.35
C ALA A 125 19.47 -3.90 9.93
N ASN A 126 18.61 -4.65 9.22
CA ASN A 126 18.94 -5.98 8.71
C ASN A 126 20.05 -5.96 7.64
N MET A 127 20.29 -4.83 6.99
CA MET A 127 21.38 -4.62 6.02
C MET A 127 22.63 -3.97 6.65
N SER A 128 22.72 -3.95 7.98
CA SER A 128 23.80 -3.26 8.69
C SER A 128 25.19 -3.81 8.38
N GLY A 129 25.32 -5.10 8.02
CA GLY A 129 26.59 -5.73 7.65
C GLY A 129 27.23 -5.17 6.37
N ASP A 130 26.43 -4.57 5.48
CA ASP A 130 26.88 -4.03 4.20
C ASP A 130 27.20 -2.52 4.25
N LEU A 131 26.97 -1.88 5.40
CA LEU A 131 27.17 -0.44 5.58
C LEU A 131 28.61 -0.12 5.99
N LYS A 132 29.21 0.89 5.35
CA LYS A 132 30.54 1.41 5.71
C LYS A 132 30.64 1.88 7.17
N THR A 133 29.56 2.39 7.76
CA THR A 133 29.54 2.87 9.16
C THR A 133 28.15 2.73 9.79
N PRO A 134 27.76 1.52 10.25
CA PRO A 134 26.38 1.20 10.61
C PRO A 134 25.82 2.09 11.74
N SER A 135 26.64 2.37 12.77
CA SER A 135 26.24 3.18 13.94
C SER A 135 25.81 4.61 13.60
N LYS A 136 26.33 5.18 12.50
CA LYS A 136 25.94 6.52 12.00
C LYS A 136 24.89 6.43 10.89
N SER A 137 24.96 5.43 10.02
CA SER A 137 24.08 5.31 8.86
C SER A 137 22.67 4.86 9.23
N ILE A 138 22.50 3.95 10.20
CA ILE A 138 21.17 3.45 10.59
C ILE A 138 20.28 4.58 11.12
N PRO A 139 20.70 5.41 12.11
CA PRO A 139 19.85 6.49 12.61
C PRO A 139 19.57 7.56 11.54
N LYS A 140 20.58 7.87 10.71
CA LYS A 140 20.46 8.87 9.63
C LYS A 140 19.54 8.44 8.49
N GLY A 141 19.41 7.14 8.23
CA GLY A 141 18.45 6.62 7.25
C GLY A 141 17.05 6.49 7.87
N THR A 142 16.97 5.93 9.07
CA THR A 142 15.71 5.51 9.67
C THR A 142 14.83 6.69 10.12
N LEU A 143 15.40 7.70 10.78
CA LEU A 143 14.61 8.83 11.29
C LEU A 143 13.97 9.67 10.17
N PRO A 144 14.69 10.07 9.10
CA PRO A 144 14.06 10.73 7.96
C PRO A 144 13.07 9.84 7.23
N ALA A 145 13.33 8.52 7.11
CA ALA A 145 12.39 7.60 6.48
C ALA A 145 11.05 7.58 7.21
N ILE A 146 11.05 7.48 8.55
CA ILE A 146 9.83 7.55 9.37
C ILE A 146 9.09 8.87 9.16
N LEU A 147 9.81 10.00 9.13
CA LEU A 147 9.19 11.31 8.90
C LEU A 147 8.53 11.38 7.52
N ILE A 148 9.22 10.92 6.47
CA ILE A 148 8.70 10.93 5.10
C ILE A 148 7.47 10.04 4.96
N THR A 149 7.50 8.82 5.51
CA THR A 149 6.34 7.90 5.44
C THR A 149 5.15 8.45 6.22
N THR A 150 5.38 9.03 7.40
CA THR A 150 4.33 9.65 8.21
C THR A 150 3.66 10.81 7.48
N LEU A 151 4.47 11.70 6.86
CA LEU A 151 3.95 12.81 6.08
C LEU A 151 3.18 12.33 4.84
N THR A 152 3.67 11.30 4.16
CA THR A 152 3.00 10.72 2.99
C THR A 152 1.64 10.13 3.36
N TYR A 153 1.55 9.42 4.49
CA TYR A 153 0.27 8.90 4.98
C TYR A 153 -0.70 10.01 5.38
N ALA A 154 -0.25 11.02 6.11
CA ALA A 154 -1.10 12.16 6.46
C ALA A 154 -1.61 12.89 5.21
N MET A 155 -0.74 13.09 4.23
CA MET A 155 -1.08 13.80 2.99
C MET A 155 -2.11 13.03 2.15
N THR A 156 -1.91 11.72 1.95
CA THR A 156 -2.86 10.87 1.22
C THR A 156 -4.22 10.76 1.93
N MET A 157 -4.23 10.71 3.26
CA MET A 157 -5.46 10.73 4.06
C MET A 157 -6.26 12.04 3.88
N ILE A 158 -5.59 13.18 3.99
CA ILE A 158 -6.23 14.50 3.82
C ILE A 158 -6.75 14.67 2.39
N ILE A 159 -5.98 14.26 1.38
CA ILE A 159 -6.37 14.40 -0.02
C ILE A 159 -7.58 13.53 -0.33
N THR A 160 -7.57 12.28 0.11
CA THR A 160 -8.72 11.37 -0.10
C THR A 160 -9.95 11.94 0.61
N SER A 161 -9.81 12.37 1.87
CA SER A 161 -10.91 12.99 2.63
C SER A 161 -11.49 14.25 1.98
N ALA A 162 -10.68 15.02 1.24
CA ALA A 162 -11.13 16.22 0.53
C ALA A 162 -11.73 15.96 -0.86
N THR A 163 -11.56 14.76 -1.42
CA THR A 163 -11.92 14.43 -2.82
C THR A 163 -13.00 13.36 -2.98
N THR A 164 -13.20 12.52 -1.96
CA THR A 164 -14.22 11.47 -1.86
C THR A 164 -14.94 11.56 -0.54
#